data_AF-A0A0Q7JIR4-F1
#
_entry.id   AF-A0A0Q7JIR4-F1
#
_cell.length_a   1.000
_cell.length_b   1.000
_cell.length_c   1.000
_cell.angle_alpha   90.00
_cell.angle_beta   90.00
_cell.angle_gamma   90.00
#
_symmetry.space_group_name_H-M   'P 1'
#
loop_
_entity.id
_entity.type
_entity.pdbx_description
1 polymer ?
#
loop_
_entity_poly.entity_id
_entity_poly.type
_entity_poly.pdbx_seq_one_letter_code
_entity_poly.pdbx_strand_id
1 'polypeptide(L)'
;MTAGSFPDLASVRAALDELDGRVVELLVERQHLVAQAAAFKHTDSEVQAPQRVAAVVRRARQLAEQHGGSGDLVEQVYTALVAAFVAHERAALRASTT
;
A
#
# COMPACT_ATOMS: atom_id res chain seq x y z
N MET A 1 -17.32 2.90 12.77
CA MET A 1 -17.24 4.20 13.47
C MET A 1 -17.89 5.22 12.56
N THR A 2 -19.07 5.73 12.89
CA THR A 2 -19.70 6.82 12.15
C THR A 2 -18.82 8.05 12.33
N ALA A 3 -18.23 8.55 11.24
CA ALA A 3 -17.54 9.84 11.27
C ALA A 3 -18.55 10.88 11.76
N GLY A 4 -18.27 11.49 12.92
CA GLY A 4 -19.00 12.69 13.34
C GLY A 4 -18.82 13.78 12.29
N SER A 5 -19.78 14.70 12.20
CA SER A 5 -19.62 15.88 11.36
C SER A 5 -18.50 16.76 11.94
N PHE A 6 -17.58 17.20 11.07
CA PHE A 6 -16.60 18.22 11.43
C PHE A 6 -17.24 19.62 11.36
N PRO A 7 -16.85 20.56 12.24
CA PRO A 7 -17.44 21.91 12.27
C PRO A 7 -16.93 22.82 11.15
N ASP A 8 -15.73 22.56 10.61
CA ASP A 8 -15.12 23.34 9.53
C ASP A 8 -14.06 22.52 8.76
N LEU A 9 -13.54 23.12 7.69
CA LEU A 9 -12.49 22.51 6.85
C LEU A 9 -11.16 22.33 7.61
N ALA A 10 -10.84 23.19 8.57
CA ALA A 10 -9.61 23.08 9.34
C ALA A 10 -9.63 21.79 10.20
N SER A 11 -10.77 21.49 10.79
CA SER A 11 -11.00 20.29 11.59
C SER A 11 -10.94 19.02 10.74
N VAL A 12 -11.49 19.05 9.52
CA VAL A 12 -11.35 17.93 8.56
C VAL A 12 -9.89 17.69 8.22
N ARG A 13 -9.13 18.75 7.93
CA ARG A 13 -7.71 18.65 7.58
C ARG A 13 -6.87 18.10 8.73
N ALA A 14 -7.08 18.57 9.95
CA ALA A 14 -6.38 18.03 11.12
C ALA A 14 -6.64 16.53 11.32
N ALA A 15 -7.89 16.08 11.10
CA ALA A 15 -8.22 14.66 11.17
C ALA A 15 -7.61 13.84 10.01
N LEU A 16 -7.49 14.42 8.82
CA LEU A 16 -6.75 13.82 7.70
C LEU A 16 -5.26 13.72 8.01
N ASP A 17 -4.64 14.77 8.55
CA ASP A 17 -3.23 14.76 8.91
C ASP A 17 -2.91 13.66 9.94
N GLU A 18 -3.79 13.48 10.94
CA GLU A 18 -3.66 12.39 11.92
C GLU A 18 -3.86 11.00 11.29
N LEU A 19 -4.82 10.87 10.37
CA LEU A 19 -5.02 9.64 9.62
C LEU A 19 -3.81 9.32 8.75
N ASP A 20 -3.26 10.31 8.04
CA ASP A 20 -2.11 10.16 7.17
C ASP A 20 -0.86 9.76 7.95
N GLY A 21 -0.68 10.27 9.18
CA GLY A 21 0.35 9.79 10.10
C GLY A 21 0.28 8.28 10.33
N ARG A 22 -0.93 7.76 10.64
CA ARG A 22 -1.15 6.31 10.82
C ARG A 22 -0.99 5.52 9.52
N VAL A 23 -1.38 6.08 8.39
CA VAL A 23 -1.16 5.47 7.07
C VAL A 23 0.34 5.31 6.82
N VAL A 24 1.15 6.33 7.10
CA VAL A 24 2.61 6.28 6.95
C VAL A 24 3.23 5.20 7.85
N GLU A 25 2.80 5.10 9.11
CA GLU A 25 3.26 4.04 10.02
C GLU A 25 3.00 2.64 9.43
N LEU A 26 1.79 2.40 8.92
CA LEU A 26 1.41 1.13 8.29
C LEU A 26 2.21 0.86 7.00
N LEU A 27 2.50 1.91 6.22
CA LEU A 27 3.32 1.80 5.03
C LEU A 27 4.77 1.41 5.35
N VAL A 28 5.33 1.96 6.43
CA VAL A 28 6.65 1.59 6.94
C VAL A 28 6.66 0.14 7.46
N GLU A 29 5.64 -0.30 8.19
CA GLU A 29 5.51 -1.70 8.60
C GLU A 29 5.45 -2.63 7.38
N ARG A 30 4.61 -2.27 6.39
CA ARG A 30 4.52 -2.99 5.13
C ARG A 30 5.87 -3.05 4.41
N GLN A 31 6.66 -1.98 4.43
CA GLN A 31 8.01 -1.95 3.84
C GLN A 31 8.93 -3.00 4.47
N HIS A 32 8.95 -3.11 5.79
CA HIS A 32 9.76 -4.11 6.49
C HIS A 32 9.36 -5.55 6.11
N LEU A 33 8.06 -5.82 5.97
CA LEU A 33 7.56 -7.13 5.54
C LEU A 33 7.94 -7.44 4.08
N VAL A 34 7.86 -6.44 3.20
CA VAL A 34 8.28 -6.57 1.79
C VAL A 34 9.79 -6.82 1.71
N ALA A 35 10.61 -6.12 2.49
CA ALA A 35 12.05 -6.34 2.53
C ALA A 35 12.41 -7.76 3.01
N GLN A 36 11.71 -8.28 4.03
CA GLN A 36 11.86 -9.67 4.46
C GLN A 36 11.45 -10.64 3.34
N ALA A 37 10.33 -10.39 2.66
CA ALA A 37 9.89 -11.21 1.54
C ALA A 37 10.89 -11.17 0.36
N ALA A 38 11.53 -10.02 0.12
CA ALA A 38 12.52 -9.85 -0.93
C ALA A 38 13.78 -10.69 -0.71
N ALA A 39 14.15 -10.98 0.55
CA ALA A 39 15.29 -11.86 0.87
C ALA A 39 15.10 -13.31 0.36
N PHE A 40 13.87 -13.72 0.05
CA PHE A 40 13.55 -15.03 -0.53
C PHE A 40 13.45 -15.01 -2.07
N LYS A 41 13.63 -13.84 -2.71
CA LYS A 41 13.53 -13.68 -4.16
C LYS A 41 14.94 -13.60 -4.75
N HIS A 42 15.20 -14.38 -5.79
CA HIS A 42 16.50 -14.45 -6.45
C HIS A 42 16.45 -13.97 -7.90
N THR A 43 15.26 -13.79 -8.45
CA THR A 43 15.05 -13.43 -9.85
C THR A 43 14.08 -12.26 -10.03
N ASP A 44 14.20 -11.55 -11.15
CA ASP A 44 13.32 -10.43 -11.48
C ASP A 44 11.84 -10.83 -11.63
N SER A 45 11.57 -12.07 -12.04
CA SER A 45 10.20 -12.59 -12.17
C SER A 45 9.54 -12.80 -10.80
N GLU A 46 10.30 -13.24 -9.79
CA GLU A 46 9.83 -13.36 -8.40
C GLU A 46 9.55 -11.99 -7.76
N VAL A 47 10.24 -10.95 -8.20
CA VAL A 47 10.03 -9.56 -7.74
C VAL A 47 8.75 -8.99 -8.34
N GLN A 48 8.52 -9.20 -9.63
CA GLN A 48 7.29 -8.73 -10.27
C GLN A 48 6.04 -9.47 -9.78
N ALA A 49 6.13 -10.79 -9.60
CA ALA A 49 5.07 -11.67 -9.12
C ALA A 49 3.64 -11.22 -9.54
N PRO A 50 3.32 -11.14 -10.85
CA PRO A 50 2.10 -10.48 -11.35
C PRO A 50 0.81 -11.07 -10.76
N GLN A 51 0.78 -12.39 -10.53
CA GLN A 51 -0.35 -13.04 -9.87
C GLN A 51 -0.54 -12.57 -8.42
N ARG A 52 0.56 -12.34 -7.71
CA ARG A 52 0.52 -11.82 -6.34
C ARG A 52 0.03 -10.38 -6.31
N VAL A 53 0.50 -9.53 -7.23
CA VAL A 53 0.03 -8.15 -7.38
C VAL A 53 -1.48 -8.11 -7.57
N ALA A 54 -2.00 -8.86 -8.54
CA ALA A 54 -3.44 -8.94 -8.82
C ALA A 54 -4.26 -9.43 -7.60
N ALA A 55 -3.73 -10.39 -6.85
CA ALA A 55 -4.39 -10.89 -5.65
C ALA A 55 -4.44 -9.86 -4.51
N VAL A 56 -3.37 -9.07 -4.31
CA VAL A 56 -3.35 -7.99 -3.32
C VAL A 56 -4.38 -6.91 -3.66
N VAL A 57 -4.37 -6.45 -4.91
CA VAL A 57 -5.26 -5.37 -5.38
C VAL A 57 -6.73 -5.80 -5.29
N ARG A 58 -7.07 -7.01 -5.76
CA ARG A 58 -8.43 -7.55 -5.65
C ARG A 58 -8.90 -7.65 -4.20
N ARG A 59 -8.03 -8.11 -3.29
CA ARG A 59 -8.37 -8.18 -1.86
C ARG A 59 -8.62 -6.80 -1.27
N ALA A 60 -7.79 -5.81 -1.60
CA ALA A 60 -7.96 -4.44 -1.13
C ALA A 60 -9.28 -3.83 -1.60
N ARG A 61 -9.64 -4.05 -2.87
CA ARG A 61 -10.94 -3.66 -3.43
C ARG A 61 -12.10 -4.25 -2.62
N GLN A 62 -12.08 -5.56 -2.38
CA GLN A 62 -13.13 -6.25 -1.63
C GLN A 62 -13.25 -5.72 -0.18
N LEU A 63 -12.11 -5.46 0.48
CA LEU A 63 -12.11 -4.87 1.82
C LEU A 63 -12.72 -3.46 1.81
N ALA A 64 -12.41 -2.63 0.81
CA ALA A 64 -13.00 -1.31 0.68
C ALA A 64 -14.52 -1.37 0.58
N GLU A 65 -15.03 -2.25 -0.28
CA GLU A 65 -16.47 -2.48 -0.46
C GLU A 65 -17.13 -2.97 0.84
N GLN A 66 -16.48 -3.89 1.58
CA GLN A 66 -16.97 -4.39 2.87
C GLN A 66 -17.04 -3.31 3.95
N HIS A 67 -16.17 -2.31 3.90
CA HIS A 67 -16.17 -1.17 4.81
C HIS A 67 -17.03 0.01 4.32
N GLY A 68 -17.79 -0.15 3.23
CA GLY A 68 -18.65 0.88 2.66
C GLY A 68 -17.90 1.97 1.87
N GLY A 69 -16.64 1.73 1.52
CA GLY A 69 -15.82 2.60 0.69
C GLY A 69 -15.92 2.27 -0.81
N SER A 70 -15.26 3.07 -1.63
CA SER A 70 -15.17 2.83 -3.09
C SER A 70 -14.10 1.79 -3.40
N GLY A 71 -14.52 0.66 -3.97
CA GLY A 71 -13.60 -0.35 -4.50
C GLY A 71 -12.66 0.21 -5.56
N ASP A 72 -13.17 1.01 -6.50
CA ASP A 72 -12.39 1.58 -7.60
C ASP A 72 -11.28 2.54 -7.10
N LEU A 73 -11.59 3.36 -6.09
CA LEU A 73 -10.61 4.27 -5.50
C LEU A 73 -9.49 3.48 -4.81
N VAL A 74 -9.86 2.49 -3.99
CA VAL A 74 -8.87 1.70 -3.24
C VAL A 74 -8.03 0.83 -4.18
N GLU A 75 -8.63 0.32 -5.26
CA GLU A 75 -7.92 -0.41 -6.31
C GLU A 75 -6.81 0.44 -6.96
N GLN A 76 -7.11 1.69 -7.31
CA GLN A 76 -6.12 2.62 -7.88
C GLN A 76 -4.97 2.88 -6.90
N VAL A 77 -5.30 3.17 -5.64
CA VAL A 77 -4.30 3.40 -4.58
C VAL A 77 -3.42 2.17 -4.38
N TYR A 78 -4.00 0.98 -4.27
CA TYR A 78 -3.24 -0.24 -4.05
C TYR A 78 -2.40 -0.66 -5.26
N THR A 79 -2.85 -0.36 -6.48
CA THR A 79 -2.07 -0.60 -7.69
C THR A 79 -0.80 0.26 -7.69
N ALA A 80 -0.93 1.56 -7.42
CA ALA A 80 0.20 2.48 -7.31
C ALA A 80 1.14 2.09 -6.15
N LEU A 81 0.56 1.73 -5.00
CA LEU A 81 1.29 1.27 -3.83
C LEU A 81 2.17 0.06 -4.15
N VAL A 82 1.59 -1.00 -4.72
CA VAL A 82 2.34 -2.22 -5.04
C VAL A 82 3.41 -1.95 -6.10
N ALA A 83 3.12 -1.14 -7.12
CA ALA A 83 4.09 -0.75 -8.14
C ALA A 83 5.31 -0.03 -7.54
N ALA A 84 5.09 0.87 -6.58
CA ALA A 84 6.17 1.58 -5.88
C ALA A 84 7.10 0.62 -5.13
N PHE A 85 6.53 -0.37 -4.42
CA PHE A 85 7.32 -1.38 -3.70
C PHE A 85 8.11 -2.29 -4.64
N VAL A 86 7.51 -2.75 -5.74
CA VAL A 86 8.23 -3.55 -6.76
C VAL A 86 9.39 -2.75 -7.35
N ALA A 87 9.19 -1.45 -7.63
CA ALA A 87 10.26 -0.59 -8.12
C ALA A 87 11.40 -0.43 -7.09
N HIS A 88 11.06 -0.28 -5.82
CA HIS A 88 12.03 -0.20 -4.72
C HIS A 88 12.83 -1.51 -4.56
N GLU A 89 12.17 -2.67 -4.56
CA GLU A 89 12.82 -3.98 -4.50
C GLU A 89 13.81 -4.20 -5.66
N ARG A 90 13.39 -3.84 -6.89
CA ARG A 90 14.25 -3.93 -8.07
C ARG A 90 15.50 -3.07 -7.97
N ALA A 91 15.39 -1.87 -7.39
CA ALA A 91 16.54 -1.01 -7.17
C ALA A 91 17.53 -1.64 -6.18
N ALA A 92 17.03 -2.24 -5.10
CA ALA A 92 17.85 -2.93 -4.11
C ALA A 92 18.59 -4.15 -4.70
N LEU A 93 17.93 -4.98 -5.51
CA LEU A 93 18.57 -6.15 -6.13
C LEU A 93 19.71 -5.79 -7.09
N ARG A 94 19.57 -4.71 -7.86
CA ARG A 94 20.65 -4.21 -8.72
C ARG A 94 21.86 -3.73 -7.92
N ALA A 95 21.62 -3.08 -6.78
CA ALA A 95 22.68 -2.58 -5.91
C ALA A 95 23.47 -3.70 -5.23
N SER A 96 22.84 -4.84 -4.91
CA SER A 96 23.49 -5.99 -4.29
C SER A 96 24.28 -6.87 -5.26
N THR A 97 24.19 -6.62 -6.57
CA THR A 97 24.87 -7.40 -7.63
C THR A 97 26.10 -6.67 -8.20
N THR A 98 26.46 -5.50 -7.65
CA THR A 98 27.64 -4.69 -8.04
C THR A 98 28.66 -4.69 -6.92
#